data_AF-A0A1M5CYL5-F1
#
_entry.id   AF-A0A1M5CYL5-F1
#
_cell.length_a   1.000
_cell.length_b   1.000
_cell.length_c   1.000
_cell.angle_alpha   90.00
_cell.angle_beta   90.00
_cell.angle_gamma   90.00
#
_symmetry.space_group_name_H-M   'P 1'
#
loop_
_entity.id
_entity.type
_entity.pdbx_description
1 polymer ?
#
loop_
_entity_poly.entity_id
_entity_poly.type
_entity_poly.pdbx_seq_one_letter_code
_entity_poly.pdbx_strand_id
1 'polypeptide(L)'
;MLGQQRTRSWSAAGRAFAGLSAAAALAAALPAPVASAQEPAAGPTNSITDVAGIEVGQHTDHANVTGTSVLLMKEGAQVGVDVRGGIPGTVNTDALDPVTAQPAFHGLVLSGGS
;
A
#
# COMPACT_ATOMS: atom_id res chain seq x y z
N MET A 1 -25.23 9.04 -80.35
CA MET A 1 -24.21 9.86 -79.66
C MET A 1 -23.33 8.94 -78.84
N LEU A 2 -22.02 9.07 -79.02
CA LEU A 2 -20.92 8.21 -78.55
C LEU A 2 -20.60 8.36 -77.06
N GLY A 3 -19.92 7.35 -76.49
CA GLY A 3 -18.91 7.56 -75.45
C GLY A 3 -19.05 6.65 -74.22
N GLN A 4 -18.58 5.41 -74.29
CA GLN A 4 -17.23 4.97 -73.87
C GLN A 4 -17.05 4.77 -72.35
N GLN A 5 -17.10 3.49 -71.97
CA GLN A 5 -16.51 2.93 -70.76
C GLN A 5 -15.01 3.27 -70.68
N ARG A 6 -14.50 3.58 -69.48
CA ARG A 6 -13.08 3.41 -69.17
C ARG A 6 -12.90 2.80 -67.79
N THR A 7 -12.64 1.50 -67.80
CA THR A 7 -11.89 0.80 -66.76
C THR A 7 -10.43 1.25 -66.84
N ARG A 8 -9.81 1.56 -65.71
CA ARG A 8 -8.35 1.62 -65.59
C ARG A 8 -7.93 0.93 -64.31
N SER A 9 -7.71 -0.38 -64.45
CA SER A 9 -6.76 -1.15 -63.67
C SER A 9 -5.37 -0.56 -63.86
N TRP A 10 -4.68 -0.17 -62.79
CA TRP A 10 -3.23 -0.01 -62.81
C TRP A 10 -2.59 -0.87 -61.72
N SER A 11 -1.62 -1.64 -62.21
CA SER A 11 -0.86 -2.70 -61.58
C SER A 11 0.17 -2.17 -60.58
N ALA A 12 0.51 -3.05 -59.64
CA ALA A 12 1.66 -3.01 -58.75
C ALA A 12 2.98 -2.63 -59.44
N ALA A 13 3.85 -1.92 -58.72
CA ALA A 13 5.31 -2.10 -58.72
C ALA A 13 5.96 -1.12 -57.72
N GLY A 14 6.91 -1.60 -56.92
CA GLY A 14 7.88 -0.73 -56.24
C GLY A 14 8.14 -1.04 -54.77
N ARG A 15 8.69 -2.22 -54.48
CA ARG A 15 9.42 -2.45 -53.23
C ARG A 15 10.68 -1.57 -53.22
N ALA A 16 10.83 -0.73 -52.22
CA ALA A 16 12.13 -0.13 -51.86
C ALA A 16 12.45 -0.51 -50.41
N PHE A 17 13.25 -1.56 -50.26
CA PHE A 17 13.94 -1.87 -49.00
C PHE A 17 15.09 -0.86 -48.87
N ALA A 18 14.89 0.19 -48.09
CA ALA A 18 15.99 1.04 -47.63
C ALA A 18 16.59 0.38 -46.38
N GLY A 19 17.87 0.01 -46.47
CA GLY A 19 18.60 -0.68 -45.42
C GLY A 19 18.70 0.18 -44.15
N LEU A 20 18.20 -0.35 -43.04
CA LEU A 20 18.55 0.13 -41.72
C LEU A 20 19.96 -0.39 -41.41
N SER A 21 20.95 0.50 -41.49
CA SER A 21 22.30 0.23 -40.99
C SER A 21 22.25 0.07 -39.47
N ALA A 22 22.71 -1.07 -38.99
CA ALA A 22 22.89 -1.36 -37.57
C ALA A 22 24.07 -0.54 -37.02
N ALA A 23 23.80 0.60 -36.41
CA ALA A 23 24.77 1.29 -35.57
C ALA A 23 24.05 2.18 -34.55
N ALA A 24 24.55 2.13 -33.30
CA ALA A 24 24.07 2.82 -32.10
C ALA A 24 22.83 2.16 -31.44
N ALA A 25 22.84 1.76 -30.16
CA ALA A 25 23.79 2.02 -29.10
C ALA A 25 23.73 0.85 -28.10
N LEU A 26 24.89 0.29 -27.76
CA LEU A 26 25.05 -0.45 -26.51
C LEU A 26 25.14 0.60 -25.38
N ALA A 27 24.07 1.35 -25.17
CA ALA A 27 23.90 2.09 -23.94
C ALA A 27 23.68 1.03 -22.86
N ALA A 28 24.76 0.69 -22.16
CA ALA A 28 24.70 -0.12 -20.96
C ALA A 28 23.54 0.36 -20.11
N ALA A 29 22.59 -0.53 -19.84
CA ALA A 29 21.48 -0.29 -18.95
C ALA A 29 22.05 -0.07 -17.55
N LEU A 30 22.51 1.16 -17.28
CA LEU A 30 22.75 1.61 -15.93
C LEU A 30 21.41 1.45 -15.20
N PRO A 31 21.38 0.77 -14.04
CA PRO A 31 20.17 0.73 -13.26
C PRO A 31 19.70 2.17 -13.03
N ALA A 32 18.43 2.42 -13.30
CA ALA A 32 17.83 3.72 -13.00
C ALA A 32 18.17 4.07 -11.54
N PRO A 33 18.51 5.33 -11.23
CA PRO A 33 18.70 5.72 -9.84
C PRO A 33 17.46 5.26 -9.08
N VAL A 34 17.66 4.42 -8.06
CA VAL A 34 16.62 4.16 -7.06
C VAL A 34 16.27 5.53 -6.53
N ALA A 35 15.13 6.05 -6.97
CA ALA A 35 14.62 7.33 -6.50
C ALA A 35 14.66 7.26 -4.98
N SER A 36 15.36 8.19 -4.33
CA SER A 36 15.28 8.34 -2.89
C SER A 36 13.79 8.37 -2.57
N ALA A 37 13.31 7.36 -1.85
CA ALA A 37 11.91 7.32 -1.45
C ALA A 37 11.65 8.65 -0.74
N GLN A 38 10.86 9.51 -1.36
CA GLN A 38 10.38 10.70 -0.68
C GLN A 38 9.65 10.19 0.55
N GLU A 39 10.11 10.56 1.75
CA GLU A 39 9.46 10.12 2.96
C GLU A 39 7.96 10.47 2.83
N PRO A 40 7.07 9.50 3.02
CA PRO A 40 5.65 9.76 2.92
C PRO A 40 5.34 10.89 3.91
N ALA A 41 4.75 11.96 3.40
CA ALA A 41 4.33 13.07 4.24
C ALA A 41 3.38 12.54 5.33
N ALA A 42 3.56 13.02 6.57
CA ALA A 42 2.67 12.68 7.67
C ALA A 42 1.21 13.00 7.34
N GLY A 43 0.30 12.30 8.01
CA GLY A 43 -1.13 12.60 7.95
C GLY A 43 -1.47 14.00 8.49
N PRO A 44 -2.70 14.48 8.30
CA PRO A 44 -3.12 15.84 8.64
C PRO A 44 -2.83 16.26 10.09
N THR A 45 -2.92 15.32 11.03
CA THR A 45 -2.65 15.59 12.45
C THR A 45 -1.38 14.91 12.94
N ASN A 46 -0.70 14.16 12.07
CA ASN A 46 0.46 13.33 12.40
C ASN A 46 0.15 12.40 13.59
N SER A 47 -1.03 11.77 13.57
CA SER A 47 -1.54 10.92 14.66
C SER A 47 -2.17 9.64 14.10
N ILE A 48 -2.30 8.61 14.92
CA ILE A 48 -2.94 7.34 14.52
C ILE A 48 -4.42 7.51 14.14
N THR A 49 -5.07 8.55 14.67
CA THR A 49 -6.45 8.92 14.34
C THR A 49 -6.60 9.50 12.93
N ASP A 50 -5.50 9.76 12.21
CA ASP A 50 -5.56 10.06 10.77
C ASP A 50 -6.03 8.85 9.95
N VAL A 51 -5.96 7.64 10.53
CA VAL A 51 -6.59 6.43 9.97
C VAL A 51 -8.07 6.44 10.31
N ALA A 52 -8.91 6.53 9.27
CA ALA A 52 -10.36 6.55 9.42
C ALA A 52 -10.89 5.33 10.20
N GLY A 53 -11.82 5.58 11.12
CA GLY A 53 -12.44 4.52 11.94
C GLY A 53 -11.69 4.16 13.22
N ILE A 54 -10.49 4.73 13.46
CA ILE A 54 -9.77 4.61 14.72
C ILE A 54 -10.10 5.80 15.62
N GLU A 55 -10.65 5.51 16.80
CA GLU A 55 -10.83 6.47 17.89
C GLU A 55 -9.88 6.14 19.05
N VAL A 56 -9.47 7.16 19.82
CA VAL A 56 -8.56 6.98 20.96
C VAL A 56 -9.18 7.59 22.21
N GLY A 57 -9.28 6.79 23.27
CA GLY A 57 -9.66 7.20 24.62
C GLY A 57 -8.50 7.03 25.59
N GLN A 58 -8.37 7.95 26.56
CA GLN A 58 -7.28 7.95 27.54
C GLN A 58 -7.84 8.29 28.92
N HIS A 59 -7.33 7.60 29.93
CA HIS A 59 -7.56 7.96 31.33
C HIS A 59 -6.24 7.86 32.11
N THR A 60 -6.00 8.84 32.97
CA THR A 60 -4.81 8.90 33.83
C THR A 60 -5.26 9.09 35.28
N ASP A 61 -4.84 8.15 36.13
CA ASP A 61 -4.94 8.29 37.58
C ASP A 61 -3.65 8.91 38.10
N HIS A 62 -3.71 10.22 38.37
CA HIS A 62 -2.57 10.98 38.87
C HIS A 62 -2.19 10.64 40.32
N ALA A 63 -3.12 10.14 41.13
CA ALA A 63 -2.84 9.80 42.52
C ALA A 63 -1.99 8.52 42.63
N ASN A 64 -2.28 7.54 41.77
CA ASN A 64 -1.60 6.25 41.74
C ASN A 64 -0.53 6.15 40.63
N VAL A 65 -0.33 7.22 39.85
CA VAL A 65 0.66 7.28 38.75
C VAL A 65 0.48 6.13 37.75
N THR A 66 -0.76 5.92 37.32
CA THR A 66 -1.12 4.88 36.35
C THR A 66 -2.15 5.40 35.37
N GLY A 67 -2.53 4.60 34.38
CA GLY A 67 -3.51 4.96 33.38
C GLY A 67 -3.77 3.87 32.36
N THR A 68 -4.70 4.17 31.46
CA THR A 68 -5.10 3.27 30.38
C THR A 68 -5.39 4.07 29.11
N SER A 69 -4.88 3.55 28.01
CA SER A 69 -5.13 3.99 26.64
C SER A 69 -5.98 2.95 25.94
N VAL A 70 -7.01 3.38 25.20
CA VAL A 70 -7.82 2.49 24.38
C VAL A 70 -7.86 3.03 22.96
N LEU A 71 -7.54 2.18 21.99
CA LEU A 71 -7.87 2.39 20.59
C LEU A 71 -9.16 1.64 20.31
N LEU A 72 -10.16 2.33 19.75
CA LEU A 72 -11.47 1.78 19.44
C LEU A 72 -11.68 1.78 17.93
N MET A 73 -12.00 0.61 17.38
CA MET A 73 -12.36 0.39 15.98
C MET A 73 -13.84 -0.04 15.97
N LYS A 74 -14.76 0.93 15.88
CA LYS A 74 -16.20 0.70 16.09
C LYS A 74 -16.79 -0.34 15.13
N GLU A 75 -16.32 -0.33 13.88
CA GLU A 75 -16.73 -1.28 12.83
C GLU A 75 -15.93 -2.59 12.85
N GLY A 76 -15.01 -2.74 13.81
CA GLY A 76 -14.06 -3.85 13.86
C GLY A 76 -12.87 -3.67 12.91
N ALA A 77 -11.77 -4.34 13.22
CA ALA A 77 -10.57 -4.37 12.41
C ALA A 77 -9.92 -5.76 12.43
N GLN A 78 -9.21 -6.08 11.35
CA GLN A 78 -8.26 -7.19 11.34
C GLN A 78 -6.95 -6.74 11.99
N VAL A 79 -6.46 -7.54 12.92
CA VAL A 79 -5.28 -7.21 13.72
C VAL A 79 -4.39 -8.43 13.85
N GLY A 80 -3.10 -8.16 14.00
CA GLY A 80 -2.07 -9.12 14.38
C GLY A 80 -1.20 -8.52 15.47
N VAL A 81 -0.44 -9.36 16.17
CA VAL A 81 0.45 -8.94 17.25
C VAL A 81 1.82 -9.57 17.12
N ASP A 82 2.86 -8.82 17.45
CA ASP A 82 4.23 -9.29 17.57
C ASP A 82 4.75 -8.90 18.96
N VAL A 83 4.98 -9.90 19.81
CA VAL A 83 5.45 -9.72 21.19
C VAL A 83 6.94 -10.01 21.24
N ARG A 84 7.74 -8.95 21.35
CA ARG A 84 9.21 -9.05 21.32
C ARG A 84 9.89 -9.04 22.68
N GLY A 85 9.15 -8.73 23.75
CA GLY A 85 9.68 -8.67 25.11
C GLY A 85 9.82 -10.05 25.76
N GLY A 86 10.76 -10.21 26.69
CA GLY A 86 11.03 -11.51 27.34
C GLY A 86 10.04 -11.92 28.43
N ILE A 87 9.33 -10.97 29.03
CA ILE A 87 8.32 -11.20 30.09
C ILE A 87 7.09 -10.34 29.76
N PRO A 88 6.23 -10.78 28.81
CA PRO A 88 5.08 -9.99 28.39
C PRO A 88 3.90 -10.10 29.38
N GLY A 89 3.23 -8.97 29.62
CA GLY A 89 1.93 -8.90 30.30
C GLY A 89 0.81 -8.69 29.27
N THR A 90 0.46 -9.74 28.55
CA THR A 90 -0.48 -9.68 27.42
C THR A 90 -1.75 -10.48 27.69
N VAL A 91 -2.86 -10.07 27.08
CA VAL A 91 -4.15 -10.75 27.15
C VAL A 91 -4.69 -10.93 25.73
N ASN A 92 -5.34 -12.07 25.46
CA ASN A 92 -5.99 -12.39 24.18
C ASN A 92 -5.08 -12.44 22.93
N THR A 93 -3.76 -12.56 23.09
CA THR A 93 -2.82 -12.63 21.95
C THR A 93 -3.00 -13.90 21.12
N ASP A 94 -3.39 -15.03 21.73
CA ASP A 94 -3.61 -16.28 21.01
C ASP A 94 -4.77 -16.18 19.99
N ALA A 95 -5.74 -15.30 20.26
CA ALA A 95 -6.85 -15.04 19.33
C ALA A 95 -6.41 -14.23 18.10
N LEU A 96 -5.20 -13.64 18.11
CA LEU A 96 -4.63 -12.88 17.00
C LEU A 96 -3.77 -13.77 16.08
N ASP A 97 -3.70 -15.08 16.34
CA ASP A 97 -3.07 -16.01 15.41
C ASP A 97 -3.87 -16.04 14.10
N PRO A 98 -3.21 -15.86 12.93
CA PRO A 98 -3.87 -15.78 11.62
C PRO A 98 -4.65 -17.04 11.23
N VAL A 99 -4.45 -18.19 11.89
CA VAL A 99 -5.22 -19.42 11.63
C VAL A 99 -6.53 -19.48 12.41
N THR A 100 -6.75 -18.56 13.35
CA THR A 100 -7.99 -18.51 14.14
C THR A 100 -9.14 -17.89 13.34
N ALA A 101 -10.36 -18.38 13.57
CA ALA A 101 -11.55 -17.92 12.83
C ALA A 101 -12.18 -16.64 13.42
N GLN A 102 -11.41 -15.80 14.09
CA GLN A 102 -11.93 -14.61 14.77
C GLN A 102 -12.30 -13.52 13.75
N PRO A 103 -13.57 -13.07 13.68
CA PRO A 103 -14.05 -12.25 12.56
C PRO A 103 -13.59 -10.79 12.60
N ALA A 104 -13.49 -10.18 13.79
CA ALA A 104 -13.03 -8.79 13.95
C ALA A 104 -12.67 -8.48 15.41
N PHE A 105 -11.81 -7.47 15.60
CA PHE A 105 -11.46 -6.91 16.90
C PHE A 105 -11.88 -5.45 16.97
N HIS A 106 -12.43 -5.04 18.11
CA HIS A 106 -13.03 -3.72 18.27
C HIS A 106 -12.19 -2.79 19.14
N GLY A 107 -11.23 -3.33 19.90
CA GLY A 107 -10.44 -2.52 20.80
C GLY A 107 -9.04 -3.08 21.03
N LEU A 108 -8.09 -2.17 21.22
CA LEU A 108 -6.76 -2.44 21.76
C LEU A 108 -6.59 -1.63 23.04
N VAL A 109 -6.15 -2.28 24.11
CA VAL A 109 -5.95 -1.65 25.41
C VAL A 109 -4.47 -1.68 25.77
N LEU A 110 -3.93 -0.51 26.12
CA LEU A 110 -2.61 -0.38 26.72
C LEU A 110 -2.81 0.12 28.15
N SER A 111 -2.32 -0.61 29.14
CA SER A 111 -2.53 -0.28 30.56
C SER A 111 -1.22 -0.25 31.31
N GLY A 112 -1.13 0.66 32.29
CA GLY A 112 -0.16 0.54 33.37
C GLY A 112 -0.57 -0.51 34.40
N GLY A 113 0.24 -0.65 35.46
CA GLY A 113 -0.10 -1.46 36.65
C GLY A 113 0.12 -2.97 36.51
N SER A 114 1.28 -3.37 35.97
CA SER A 114 1.71 -4.78 35.77
C SER A 114 1.30 -5.76 36.87
#